data_AF-A0A6B9GGM9-F1
#
_entry.id   AF-A0A6B9GGM9-F1
#
_cell.length_a   1.000
_cell.length_b   1.000
_cell.length_c   1.000
_cell.angle_alpha   90.00
_cell.angle_beta   90.00
_cell.angle_gamma   90.00
#
_symmetry.space_group_name_H-M   'P 1'
#
loop_
_entity.id
_entity.type
_entity.pdbx_description
1 polymer ?
#
loop_
_entity_poly.entity_id
_entity_poly.type
_entity_poly.pdbx_seq_one_letter_code
_entity_poly.pdbx_strand_id
1 'polypeptide(L)'
;MPALEWDPVEKYWMPRHIRVTDLFWKLCGVNMDKLLAQRNARLASEAVGGSEPGTEDSVREARERWYDNTRIATLRQRRERALRGKQKKQLARLPLDERRHAMAAWIVRTYPAHELFDMDSDSFNRLVWQNLNRLELGLRYEPSPPEPLH
;
A
#
# COMPACT_ATOMS: atom_id res chain seq x y z
N MET A 1 45.85 25.51 -18.47
CA MET A 1 45.23 26.00 -17.23
C MET A 1 43.72 25.84 -17.36
N PRO A 2 43.00 25.30 -16.35
CA PRO A 2 41.54 25.15 -16.42
C PRO A 2 40.86 26.52 -16.49
N ALA A 3 39.76 26.62 -17.24
CA ALA A 3 38.94 27.83 -17.28
C ALA A 3 38.22 27.98 -15.92
N LEU A 4 38.62 29.00 -15.15
CA LEU A 4 38.06 29.32 -13.83
C LEU A 4 36.95 30.36 -14.00
N GLU A 5 35.85 30.17 -13.29
CA GLU A 5 34.74 31.12 -13.20
C GLU A 5 34.52 31.52 -11.75
N TRP A 6 34.14 32.79 -11.54
CA TRP A 6 33.91 33.33 -10.20
C TRP A 6 32.55 32.87 -9.70
N ASP A 7 32.53 32.14 -8.59
CA ASP A 7 31.27 31.78 -7.92
C ASP A 7 30.87 32.91 -6.95
N PRO A 8 29.75 33.63 -7.19
CA PRO A 8 29.31 34.72 -6.33
C PRO A 8 28.74 34.25 -4.98
N VAL A 9 28.39 32.97 -4.84
CA VAL A 9 27.77 32.40 -3.62
C VAL A 9 28.86 32.00 -2.62
N GLU A 10 29.81 31.17 -3.07
CA GLU A 10 30.90 30.65 -2.23
C GLU A 10 32.15 31.57 -2.22
N LYS A 11 32.16 32.62 -3.07
CA LYS A 11 33.23 33.62 -3.18
C LYS A 11 34.63 33.01 -3.45
N TYR A 12 34.69 31.98 -4.28
CA TYR A 12 35.93 31.35 -4.72
C TYR A 12 35.94 31.10 -6.24
N TRP A 13 37.13 31.03 -6.84
CA TRP A 13 37.31 30.74 -8.27
C TRP A 13 37.23 29.22 -8.53
N MET A 14 36.16 28.75 -9.15
CA MET A 14 35.96 27.32 -9.39
C MET A 14 36.18 26.96 -10.87
N PRO A 15 36.84 25.82 -11.18
CA PRO A 15 36.93 25.34 -12.56
C PRO A 15 35.55 25.01 -13.12
N ARG A 16 35.26 25.41 -14.36
CA ARG A 16 33.99 25.07 -15.03
C ARG A 16 33.72 23.58 -15.14
N HIS A 17 34.77 22.77 -15.25
CA HIS A 17 34.67 21.34 -15.45
C HIS A 17 35.61 20.60 -14.49
N ILE A 18 35.00 19.86 -13.57
CA ILE A 18 35.72 18.94 -12.70
C ILE A 18 35.64 17.56 -13.34
N ARG A 19 36.79 17.02 -13.74
CA ARG A 19 36.89 15.62 -14.17
C ARG A 19 37.32 14.79 -12.97
N VAL A 20 36.41 13.97 -12.49
CA VAL A 20 36.72 12.98 -11.45
C VAL A 20 37.53 11.86 -12.09
N THR A 21 38.72 11.61 -11.57
CA THR A 21 39.60 10.53 -12.02
C THR A 21 39.48 9.31 -11.10
N ASP A 22 39.94 8.14 -11.54
CA ASP A 22 39.94 6.93 -10.72
C ASP A 22 40.69 7.10 -9.39
N LEU A 23 41.69 7.98 -9.37
CA LEU A 23 42.46 8.30 -8.17
C LEU A 23 41.59 8.98 -7.09
N PHE A 24 40.64 9.83 -7.48
CA PHE A 24 39.69 10.43 -6.56
C PHE A 24 38.85 9.36 -5.84
N TRP A 25 38.33 8.39 -6.59
CA TRP A 25 37.52 7.31 -6.03
C TRP A 25 38.34 6.40 -5.09
N LYS A 26 39.59 6.12 -5.45
CA LYS A 26 40.53 5.40 -4.56
C LYS A 26 40.77 6.18 -3.27
N LEU A 27 40.93 7.50 -3.35
CA LEU A 27 41.09 8.36 -2.17
C LEU A 27 39.84 8.38 -1.28
N CYS A 28 38.64 8.28 -1.87
CA CYS A 28 37.39 8.11 -1.13
C CYS A 28 37.19 6.70 -0.54
N GLY A 29 38.17 5.79 -0.67
CA GLY A 29 38.10 4.42 -0.15
C GLY A 29 37.26 3.46 -1.01
N VAL A 30 36.93 3.84 -2.24
CA VAL A 30 36.16 2.98 -3.16
C VAL A 30 37.07 1.93 -3.77
N ASN A 31 36.63 0.67 -3.71
CA ASN A 31 37.29 -0.42 -4.43
C ASN A 31 36.94 -0.33 -5.93
N MET A 32 37.90 0.17 -6.71
CA MET A 32 37.74 0.40 -8.15
C MET A 32 37.51 -0.89 -8.94
N ASP A 33 38.16 -1.98 -8.55
CA ASP A 33 38.03 -3.26 -9.29
C ASP A 33 36.62 -3.81 -9.15
N LYS A 34 36.06 -3.75 -7.93
CA LYS A 34 34.67 -4.13 -7.67
C LYS A 34 33.70 -3.24 -8.44
N LEU A 35 33.94 -1.93 -8.47
CA LEU A 35 33.09 -0.96 -9.16
C LEU A 35 33.09 -1.19 -10.68
N LEU A 36 34.26 -1.42 -11.27
CA LEU A 36 34.40 -1.71 -12.70
C LEU A 36 33.79 -3.06 -13.06
N ALA A 37 33.94 -4.08 -12.21
CA ALA A 37 33.32 -5.38 -12.41
C ALA A 37 31.79 -5.29 -12.41
N GLN A 38 31.20 -4.56 -11.46
CA GLN A 38 29.75 -4.32 -11.40
C GLN A 38 29.26 -3.52 -12.62
N ARG A 39 30.00 -2.48 -13.03
CA ARG A 39 29.67 -1.72 -14.24
C ARG A 39 29.69 -2.58 -15.50
N ASN A 40 30.71 -3.42 -15.67
CA ASN A 40 30.83 -4.28 -16.84
C ASN A 40 29.79 -5.40 -16.84
N ALA A 41 29.47 -5.96 -15.67
CA ALA A 41 28.37 -6.91 -15.52
C ALA A 41 27.03 -6.28 -15.94
N ARG A 42 26.76 -5.04 -15.49
CA ARG A 42 25.59 -4.26 -15.90
C ARG A 42 25.55 -4.00 -17.41
N LEU A 43 26.65 -3.56 -18.01
CA LEU A 43 26.70 -3.33 -19.46
C LEU A 43 26.51 -4.63 -20.26
N ALA A 44 27.03 -5.75 -19.78
CA ALA A 44 26.84 -7.05 -20.40
C ALA A 44 25.39 -7.55 -20.26
N SER A 45 24.74 -7.34 -19.11
CA SER A 45 23.35 -7.71 -18.90
C SER A 45 22.41 -6.86 -19.76
N GLU A 46 22.67 -5.55 -19.85
CA GLU A 46 21.97 -4.60 -20.73
C GLU A 46 22.11 -4.99 -22.21
N ALA A 47 23.31 -5.41 -22.65
CA ALA A 47 23.56 -5.85 -24.03
C ALA A 47 22.83 -7.16 -24.38
N VAL A 48 22.58 -8.03 -23.39
CA VAL A 48 21.87 -9.31 -23.55
C VAL A 48 20.37 -9.18 -23.29
N GLY A 49 19.90 -8.00 -22.85
CA GLY A 49 18.49 -7.72 -22.56
C GLY A 49 17.99 -8.33 -21.25
N GLY A 50 18.89 -8.74 -20.35
CA GLY A 50 18.55 -9.30 -19.05
C GLY A 50 18.64 -8.25 -17.94
N SER A 51 17.54 -7.96 -17.24
CA SER A 51 17.59 -7.31 -15.93
C SER A 51 18.18 -8.28 -14.90
N GLU A 52 19.13 -7.82 -14.10
CA GLU A 52 19.68 -8.58 -12.98
C GLU A 52 18.60 -8.89 -11.91
N PRO A 53 18.67 -10.05 -11.23
CA PRO A 53 17.79 -10.34 -10.11
C PRO A 53 18.23 -9.54 -8.88
N GLY A 54 17.69 -8.33 -8.70
CA GLY A 54 17.87 -7.56 -7.47
C GLY A 54 17.86 -6.04 -7.59
N THR A 55 17.94 -5.45 -8.78
CA THR A 55 17.94 -3.99 -8.93
C THR A 55 17.22 -3.57 -10.21
N GLU A 56 16.22 -2.70 -10.02
CA GLU A 56 15.39 -2.06 -11.06
C GLU A 56 14.68 -3.06 -11.97
N ASP A 57 13.46 -3.43 -11.56
CA ASP A 57 12.43 -3.86 -12.50
C ASP A 57 12.49 -2.89 -13.69
N SER A 58 12.67 -3.42 -14.89
CA SER A 58 12.53 -2.61 -16.10
C SER A 58 11.25 -1.77 -15.97
N VAL A 59 11.24 -0.52 -16.45
CA VAL A 59 10.05 0.37 -16.35
C VAL A 59 8.77 -0.35 -16.80
N ARG A 60 8.89 -1.31 -17.73
CA ARG A 60 7.82 -2.21 -18.14
C ARG A 60 7.35 -3.17 -17.03
N GLU A 61 8.26 -3.87 -16.37
CA GLU A 61 7.94 -4.79 -15.27
C GLU A 61 7.31 -4.06 -14.07
N ALA A 62 7.82 -2.87 -13.74
CA ALA A 62 7.23 -2.02 -12.71
C ALA A 62 5.79 -1.62 -13.06
N ARG A 63 5.52 -1.31 -14.35
CA ARG A 63 4.16 -1.03 -14.85
C ARG A 63 3.26 -2.26 -14.77
N GLU A 64 3.73 -3.42 -15.19
CA GLU A 64 2.97 -4.68 -15.12
C GLU A 64 2.57 -5.00 -13.66
N ARG A 65 3.51 -4.89 -12.71
CA ARG A 65 3.21 -5.06 -11.28
C ARG A 65 2.21 -4.04 -10.75
N TRP A 66 2.32 -2.78 -11.18
CA TRP A 66 1.36 -1.75 -10.80
C TRP A 66 -0.05 -2.07 -11.30
N TYR A 67 -0.19 -2.51 -12.55
CA TYR A 67 -1.48 -2.92 -13.11
C TYR A 67 -2.07 -4.12 -12.37
N ASP A 68 -1.25 -5.14 -12.07
CA ASP A 68 -1.70 -6.31 -11.33
C ASP A 68 -2.13 -5.96 -9.90
N ASN A 69 -1.34 -5.15 -9.20
CA ASN A 69 -1.69 -4.68 -7.86
C ASN A 69 -2.99 -3.86 -7.87
N THR A 70 -3.14 -2.96 -8.84
CA THR A 70 -4.36 -2.14 -9.00
C THR A 70 -5.57 -3.00 -9.34
N ARG A 71 -5.40 -4.02 -10.20
CA ARG A 71 -6.45 -4.98 -10.54
C ARG A 71 -6.89 -5.77 -9.32
N ILE A 72 -5.94 -6.32 -8.56
CA ILE A 72 -6.22 -7.08 -7.34
C ILE A 72 -6.92 -6.19 -6.30
N ALA A 73 -6.43 -4.97 -6.08
CA ALA A 73 -7.04 -4.00 -5.16
C ALA A 73 -8.49 -3.68 -5.57
N THR A 74 -8.72 -3.43 -6.86
CA THR A 74 -10.06 -3.18 -7.40
C THR A 74 -11.00 -4.37 -7.18
N LEU A 75 -10.52 -5.59 -7.44
CA LEU A 75 -11.31 -6.81 -7.21
C LEU A 75 -11.65 -7.01 -5.73
N ARG A 76 -10.69 -6.76 -4.82
CA ARG A 76 -10.90 -6.81 -3.37
C ARG A 76 -11.96 -5.78 -2.94
N GLN A 77 -11.83 -4.53 -3.39
CA GLN A 77 -12.80 -3.48 -3.09
C GLN A 77 -14.21 -3.83 -3.58
N ARG A 78 -14.34 -4.35 -4.80
CA ARG A 78 -15.64 -4.78 -5.35
C ARG A 78 -16.26 -5.91 -4.52
N ARG A 79 -15.46 -6.91 -4.13
CA ARG A 79 -15.91 -8.02 -3.27
C ARG A 79 -16.36 -7.50 -1.91
N GLU A 80 -15.57 -6.64 -1.26
CA GLU A 80 -15.95 -6.04 0.02
C GLU A 80 -17.24 -5.23 -0.10
N ARG A 81 -17.39 -4.41 -1.14
CA ARG A 81 -18.62 -3.64 -1.37
C ARG A 81 -19.83 -4.54 -1.57
N ALA A 82 -19.68 -5.63 -2.32
CA ALA A 82 -20.75 -6.61 -2.51
C ALA A 82 -21.13 -7.32 -1.21
N LEU A 83 -20.14 -7.74 -0.40
CA LEU A 83 -20.39 -8.37 0.90
C LEU A 83 -21.07 -7.41 1.88
N ARG A 84 -20.57 -6.17 1.99
CA ARG A 84 -21.20 -5.11 2.81
C ARG A 84 -22.63 -4.83 2.35
N GLY A 85 -22.87 -4.79 1.03
CA GLY A 85 -24.21 -4.63 0.47
C GLY A 85 -25.15 -5.79 0.83
N LYS A 86 -24.68 -7.03 0.73
CA LYS A 86 -25.46 -8.22 1.15
C LYS A 86 -25.78 -8.20 2.64
N GLN A 87 -24.78 -7.90 3.48
CA GLN A 87 -24.93 -7.80 4.93
C GLN A 87 -25.91 -6.69 5.30
N LYS A 88 -25.81 -5.50 4.67
CA LYS A 88 -26.76 -4.40 4.86
C LYS A 88 -28.18 -4.83 4.51
N LYS A 89 -28.40 -5.45 3.35
CA LYS A 89 -29.73 -5.93 2.94
C LYS A 89 -30.33 -6.96 3.90
N GLN A 90 -29.52 -7.88 4.42
CA GLN A 90 -29.97 -8.87 5.38
C GLN A 90 -30.36 -8.22 6.72
N LEU A 91 -29.49 -7.38 7.27
CA LEU A 91 -29.68 -6.71 8.56
C LEU A 91 -30.78 -5.64 8.54
N ALA A 92 -30.99 -5.00 7.39
CA ALA A 92 -32.03 -3.99 7.17
C ALA A 92 -33.46 -4.51 7.36
N ARG A 93 -33.67 -5.82 7.17
CA ARG A 93 -34.98 -6.47 7.34
C ARG A 93 -35.30 -6.82 8.80
N LEU A 94 -34.27 -6.86 9.64
CA LEU A 94 -34.41 -7.27 11.04
C LEU A 94 -34.81 -6.08 11.93
N PRO A 95 -35.63 -6.31 12.97
CA PRO A 95 -35.82 -5.39 14.09
C PRO A 95 -34.48 -5.04 14.76
N LEU A 96 -34.46 -3.93 15.51
CA LEU A 96 -33.24 -3.38 16.09
C LEU A 96 -32.47 -4.39 16.98
N ASP A 97 -33.18 -5.10 17.87
CA ASP A 97 -32.55 -6.05 18.79
C ASP A 97 -31.97 -7.27 18.07
N GLU A 98 -32.71 -7.85 17.13
CA GLU A 98 -32.23 -8.96 16.31
C GLU A 98 -31.04 -8.55 15.44
N ARG A 99 -31.07 -7.34 14.90
CA ARG A 99 -29.96 -6.77 14.14
C ARG A 99 -28.69 -6.63 15.00
N ARG A 100 -28.84 -6.13 16.22
CA ARG A 100 -27.74 -6.00 17.18
C ARG A 100 -27.16 -7.36 17.53
N HIS A 101 -28.00 -8.35 17.80
CA HIS A 101 -27.56 -9.71 18.09
C HIS A 101 -26.84 -10.35 16.89
N ALA A 102 -27.41 -10.23 15.69
CA ALA A 102 -26.81 -10.75 14.46
C ALA A 102 -25.44 -10.09 14.17
N MET A 103 -25.29 -8.79 14.42
CA MET A 103 -24.01 -8.10 14.28
C MET A 103 -23.00 -8.58 15.33
N ALA A 104 -23.43 -8.73 16.60
CA ALA A 104 -22.57 -9.26 17.66
C ALA A 104 -22.05 -10.68 17.32
N ALA A 105 -22.94 -11.59 16.91
CA ALA A 105 -22.57 -12.94 16.49
C ALA A 105 -21.61 -12.94 15.29
N TRP A 106 -21.81 -12.00 14.34
CA TRP A 106 -20.91 -11.85 13.21
C TRP A 106 -19.51 -11.40 13.66
N ILE A 107 -19.41 -10.41 14.54
CA ILE A 107 -18.13 -9.92 15.09
C ILE A 107 -17.40 -11.05 15.82
N VAL A 108 -18.07 -11.81 16.68
CA VAL A 108 -17.46 -12.95 17.38
C VAL A 108 -16.85 -13.97 16.41
N ARG A 109 -17.45 -14.15 15.23
CA ARG A 109 -16.98 -15.11 14.22
C ARG A 109 -15.84 -14.57 13.34
N THR A 110 -15.78 -13.26 13.07
CA THR A 110 -14.85 -12.67 12.09
C THR A 110 -13.71 -11.89 12.71
N TYR A 111 -13.87 -11.41 13.93
CA TYR A 111 -12.88 -10.60 14.63
C TYR A 111 -11.79 -11.49 15.27
N PRO A 112 -10.53 -11.04 15.36
CA PRO A 112 -9.47 -11.78 16.03
C PRO A 112 -9.82 -12.11 17.48
N ALA A 113 -9.70 -13.38 17.85
CA ALA A 113 -10.11 -13.87 19.17
C ALA A 113 -9.36 -13.19 20.33
N HIS A 114 -8.05 -12.96 20.18
CA HIS A 114 -7.23 -12.34 21.23
C HIS A 114 -7.71 -10.92 21.58
N GLU A 115 -8.07 -10.11 20.58
CA GLU A 115 -8.60 -8.77 20.84
C GLU A 115 -10.00 -8.81 21.47
N LEU A 116 -10.82 -9.82 21.17
CA LEU A 116 -12.12 -9.99 21.82
C LEU A 116 -11.98 -10.38 23.29
N PHE A 117 -10.99 -11.20 23.65
CA PHE A 117 -10.76 -11.62 25.04
C PHE A 117 -10.33 -10.47 25.93
N ASP A 118 -9.51 -9.56 25.42
CA ASP A 118 -9.00 -8.41 26.18
C ASP A 118 -10.00 -7.25 26.26
N MET A 119 -11.12 -7.33 25.52
CA MET A 119 -12.10 -6.25 25.42
C MET A 119 -13.22 -6.40 26.46
N ASP A 120 -13.58 -5.29 27.10
CA ASP A 120 -14.71 -5.21 28.01
C ASP A 120 -16.05 -5.24 27.26
N SER A 121 -17.11 -5.62 27.98
CA SER A 121 -18.48 -5.73 27.44
C SER A 121 -18.98 -4.41 26.84
N ASP A 122 -18.64 -3.26 27.44
CA ASP A 122 -19.07 -1.95 26.95
C ASP A 122 -18.35 -1.57 25.66
N SER A 123 -17.04 -1.80 25.58
CA SER A 123 -16.29 -1.62 24.34
C SER A 123 -16.77 -2.56 23.23
N PHE A 124 -17.10 -3.81 23.54
CA PHE A 124 -17.71 -4.72 22.57
C PHE A 124 -19.05 -4.17 22.05
N ASN A 125 -19.92 -3.69 22.95
CA ASN A 125 -21.18 -3.07 22.55
C ASN A 125 -20.97 -1.82 21.68
N ARG A 126 -19.98 -0.97 21.99
CA ARG A 126 -19.60 0.18 21.16
C ARG A 126 -19.14 -0.27 19.77
N LEU A 127 -18.35 -1.35 19.68
CA LEU A 127 -17.90 -1.91 18.41
C LEU A 127 -19.08 -2.43 17.56
N VAL A 128 -20.05 -3.09 18.18
CA VAL A 128 -21.29 -3.51 17.51
C VAL A 128 -22.02 -2.31 16.90
N TRP A 129 -22.26 -1.27 17.70
CA TRP A 129 -22.92 -0.05 17.22
C TRP A 129 -22.13 0.68 16.15
N GLN A 130 -20.79 0.74 16.28
CA GLN A 130 -19.93 1.35 15.28
C GLN A 130 -20.06 0.62 13.93
N ASN A 131 -20.10 -0.72 13.92
CA ASN A 131 -20.28 -1.50 12.70
C ASN A 131 -21.69 -1.32 12.11
N LEU A 132 -22.73 -1.26 12.94
CA LEU A 132 -24.09 -0.95 12.47
C LEU A 132 -24.19 0.46 11.86
N ASN A 133 -23.57 1.45 12.50
CA ASN A 133 -23.55 2.83 12.01
C ASN A 133 -22.77 2.95 10.69
N ARG A 134 -21.66 2.21 10.52
CA ARG A 134 -20.93 2.12 9.25
C ARG A 134 -21.78 1.55 8.11
N LEU A 135 -22.78 0.73 8.42
CA LEU A 135 -23.76 0.22 7.46
C LEU A 135 -25.00 1.13 7.30
N GLU A 136 -25.05 2.27 8.01
CA GLU A 136 -26.19 3.19 8.10
C GLU A 136 -27.45 2.53 8.71
N LEU A 137 -27.25 1.49 9.54
CA LEU A 137 -28.33 0.73 10.19
C LEU A 137 -28.39 0.98 11.71
N GLY A 138 -28.03 2.19 12.14
CA GLY A 138 -28.01 2.60 13.54
C GLY A 138 -29.40 2.75 14.17
N LEU A 139 -29.46 3.34 15.36
CA LEU A 139 -30.68 3.52 16.16
C LEU A 139 -31.84 4.21 15.43
N ARG A 140 -31.53 5.08 14.46
CA ARG A 140 -32.52 5.86 13.69
C ARG A 140 -33.08 5.12 12.48
N TYR A 141 -32.61 3.90 12.21
CA TYR A 141 -33.01 3.15 11.03
C TYR A 141 -34.28 2.34 11.28
N GLU A 142 -35.34 2.66 10.55
CA GLU A 142 -36.57 1.86 10.52
C GLU A 142 -36.43 0.68 9.54
N PRO A 143 -36.85 -0.55 9.92
CA PRO A 143 -36.74 -1.71 9.07
C PRO A 143 -37.59 -1.53 7.80
N SER A 144 -37.00 -1.84 6.65
CA SER A 144 -37.75 -1.83 5.39
C SER A 144 -38.75 -2.98 5.41
N PRO A 145 -40.02 -2.78 5.00
CA PRO A 145 -40.94 -3.86 4.76
C PRO A 145 -40.31 -4.89 3.80
N PRO A 146 -40.58 -6.20 3.98
CA PRO A 146 -40.12 -7.21 3.05
C PRO A 146 -40.65 -6.89 1.64
N GLU A 147 -39.77 -6.88 0.64
CA GLU A 147 -40.18 -6.74 -0.77
C GLU A 147 -41.20 -7.83 -1.12
N PRO A 148 -42.32 -7.48 -1.77
CA PRO A 148 -43.28 -8.48 -2.22
C PRO A 148 -42.59 -9.42 -3.20
N LEU A 149 -42.76 -10.72 -2.99
CA LEU A 149 -42.31 -11.75 -3.92
C LEU A 149 -43.11 -11.59 -5.23
N HIS A 150 -42.44 -11.15 -6.28
CA HIS A 150 -42.95 -11.17 -7.66
C HIS A 150 -42.74 -12.56 -8.27
#